data_AF-A0A2V5RCZ8-F1
#
_entry.id   AF-A0A2V5RCZ8-F1
#
_cell.length_a   1.000
_cell.length_b   1.000
_cell.length_c   1.000
_cell.angle_alpha   90.00
_cell.angle_beta   90.00
_cell.angle_gamma   90.00
#
_symmetry.space_group_name_H-M   'P 1'
#
loop_
_entity.id
_entity.type
_entity.pdbx_description
1 polymer ?
#
loop_
_entity_poly.entity_id
_entity_poly.type
_entity_poly.pdbx_seq_one_letter_code
_entity_poly.pdbx_strand_id
1 'polypeptide(L)'
;MTTNFSAGEEFALQLDAEDPLRHLRQKFHLPLGKNGKPVVYFAGNSLGLMPKSARQIVDEELDNWATLGVEAHHATGTPWYSYHEALREMVLVS
;
A
#
# COMPACT_ATOMS: atom_id res chain seq x y z
N MET A 1 -2.70 -24.95 20.24
CA MET A 1 -1.23 -24.90 20.41
C MET A 1 -0.92 -23.77 21.36
N THR A 2 -0.14 -24.02 22.41
CA THR A 2 0.36 -22.99 23.32
C THR A 2 1.64 -22.40 22.74
N THR A 3 1.58 -21.18 22.21
CA THR A 3 2.75 -20.43 21.76
C THR A 3 3.46 -19.86 23.00
N ASN A 4 4.69 -20.31 23.26
CA ASN A 4 5.53 -19.72 24.29
C ASN A 4 6.17 -18.45 23.73
N PHE A 5 5.88 -17.31 24.32
CA PHE A 5 6.47 -16.03 23.93
C PHE A 5 7.77 -15.76 24.69
N SER A 6 8.74 -15.13 24.01
CA SER A 6 10.01 -14.69 24.58
C SER A 6 10.32 -13.25 24.15
N ALA A 7 11.08 -12.51 24.95
CA ALA A 7 11.48 -11.13 24.66
C ALA A 7 12.82 -11.02 23.88
N GLY A 8 13.41 -12.16 23.48
CA GLY A 8 14.68 -12.19 22.75
C GLY A 8 14.57 -11.75 21.28
N GLU A 9 15.67 -11.24 20.71
CA GLU A 9 15.75 -10.81 19.31
C GLU A 9 15.52 -11.98 18.34
N GLU A 10 16.07 -13.15 18.64
CA GLU A 10 15.91 -14.35 17.81
C GLU A 10 14.44 -14.75 17.68
N PHE A 11 13.67 -14.58 18.75
CA PHE A 11 12.24 -14.88 18.75
C PHE A 11 11.46 -13.91 17.86
N ALA A 12 11.79 -12.61 17.90
CA ALA A 12 11.19 -11.62 17.02
C ALA A 12 11.53 -11.88 15.54
N LEU A 13 12.79 -12.22 15.25
CA LEU A 13 13.22 -12.56 13.88
C LEU A 13 12.54 -13.82 13.35
N GLN A 14 12.30 -14.82 14.20
CA GLN A 14 11.53 -16.01 13.83
C GLN A 14 10.09 -15.64 13.47
N LEU A 15 9.41 -14.84 14.29
CA LEU A 15 8.05 -14.39 14.02
C LEU A 15 7.97 -13.56 12.72
N ASP A 16 8.94 -12.68 12.47
CA ASP A 16 9.04 -11.94 11.21
C ASP A 16 9.22 -12.87 10.00
N ALA A 17 9.95 -13.98 10.16
CA ALA A 17 10.18 -14.95 9.08
C ALA A 17 8.96 -15.81 8.79
N GLU A 18 8.17 -16.14 9.83
CA GLU A 18 6.96 -16.96 9.75
C GLU A 18 5.71 -16.15 9.36
N ASP A 19 5.76 -14.81 9.38
CA ASP A 19 4.65 -13.94 8.99
C ASP A 19 4.27 -14.11 7.50
N PRO A 20 3.09 -14.67 7.18
CA PRO A 20 2.64 -14.84 5.79
C PRO A 20 2.45 -13.50 5.06
N LEU A 21 2.26 -12.40 5.80
CA LEU A 21 2.05 -11.05 5.25
C LEU A 21 3.33 -10.23 5.11
N ARG A 22 4.49 -10.76 5.53
CA ARG A 22 5.79 -10.09 5.48
C ARG A 22 6.08 -9.41 4.14
N HIS A 23 5.69 -10.07 3.04
CA HIS A 23 5.91 -9.59 1.68
C HIS A 23 5.19 -8.25 1.39
N LEU A 24 4.07 -7.96 2.06
CA LEU A 24 3.33 -6.70 1.89
C LEU A 24 4.15 -5.49 2.33
N ARG A 25 5.09 -5.64 3.27
CA ARG A 25 6.00 -4.56 3.67
C ARG A 25 6.73 -3.94 2.48
N GLN A 26 7.06 -4.75 1.47
CA GLN A 26 7.78 -4.29 0.28
C GLN A 26 6.91 -3.46 -0.67
N LYS A 27 5.59 -3.44 -0.49
CA LYS A 27 4.65 -2.64 -1.30
C LYS A 27 4.59 -1.17 -0.87
N PHE A 28 5.26 -0.78 0.20
CA PHE A 28 5.24 0.59 0.74
C PHE A 28 6.60 1.28 0.65
N HIS A 29 6.58 2.61 0.59
CA HIS A 29 7.77 3.43 0.81
C HIS A 29 8.04 3.55 2.31
N LEU A 30 9.22 3.08 2.74
CA LEU A 30 9.67 3.19 4.12
C LEU A 30 10.59 4.41 4.26
N PRO A 31 10.24 5.43 5.08
CA PRO A 31 11.13 6.55 5.34
C PRO A 31 12.44 6.06 5.95
N LEU A 32 13.56 6.63 5.49
CA LEU A 32 14.88 6.30 6.01
C LEU A 32 15.29 7.30 7.09
N GLY A 33 15.88 6.80 8.17
CA GLY A 33 16.52 7.61 9.19
C GLY A 33 17.90 8.12 8.74
N LYS A 34 18.57 8.87 9.61
CA LYS A 34 19.90 9.45 9.35
C LYS A 34 20.98 8.42 9.01
N ASN A 35 20.79 7.17 9.44
CA ASN A 35 21.70 6.05 9.19
C ASN A 35 21.36 5.28 7.90
N GLY A 36 20.42 5.76 7.08
CA GLY A 36 19.96 5.09 5.87
C GLY A 36 19.11 3.84 6.12
N LYS A 37 18.75 3.53 7.38
CA LYS A 37 17.88 2.40 7.72
C LYS A 37 16.41 2.87 7.82
N PRO A 38 15.43 2.00 7.52
CA PRO A 38 14.03 2.31 7.74
C PRO A 38 13.75 2.75 9.17
N VAL A 39 12.94 3.79 9.33
CA VAL A 39 12.46 4.22 10.65
C VAL A 39 11.44 3.22 11.21
N VAL A 40 11.35 3.14 12.54
CA VAL A 40 10.24 2.46 13.21
C VAL A 40 9.02 3.38 13.14
N TYR A 41 8.06 3.03 12.29
CA TYR A 41 6.91 3.88 11.97
C TYR A 41 5.63 3.31 12.58
N PHE A 42 5.20 3.86 13.72
CA PHE A 42 3.97 3.47 14.41
C PHE A 42 2.84 4.51 14.32
N ALA A 43 2.95 5.48 13.41
CA ALA A 43 1.93 6.51 13.17
C ALA A 43 0.96 6.15 12.03
N GLY A 44 0.97 4.89 11.56
CA GLY A 44 0.18 4.42 10.41
C GLY A 44 -1.34 4.54 10.59
N ASN A 45 -1.82 4.64 11.82
CA ASN A 45 -3.22 4.90 12.15
C ASN A 45 -3.67 6.33 11.88
N SER A 46 -2.73 7.29 11.81
CA SER A 46 -3.02 8.68 11.48
C SER A 46 -2.68 8.98 10.03
N LEU A 47 -1.48 8.60 9.61
CA LEU A 47 -1.03 8.74 8.23
C LEU A 47 -0.39 7.43 7.78
N GLY A 48 -1.07 6.71 6.88
CA GLY A 48 -0.54 5.50 6.29
C GLY A 48 0.72 5.76 5.47
N LEU A 49 1.63 4.78 5.42
CA LEU A 49 2.75 4.84 4.49
C LEU A 49 2.24 4.82 3.05
N MET A 50 2.93 5.54 2.17
CA MET A 50 2.57 5.60 0.76
C MET A 50 2.77 4.23 0.10
N PRO A 51 1.73 3.64 -0.53
CA PRO A 51 1.90 2.47 -1.40
C PRO A 51 2.72 2.84 -2.63
N LYS A 52 3.63 1.98 -3.07
CA LYS A 52 4.48 2.21 -4.26
C LYS A 52 3.65 2.37 -5.55
N SER A 53 2.53 1.68 -5.65
CA SER A 53 1.61 1.77 -6.80
C SER A 53 0.87 3.11 -6.89
N ALA A 54 0.75 3.85 -5.79
CA ALA A 54 -0.05 5.08 -5.76
C ALA A 54 0.45 6.12 -6.76
N ARG A 55 1.78 6.26 -6.91
CA ARG A 55 2.37 7.16 -7.90
C ARG A 55 1.99 6.75 -9.32
N GLN A 56 2.19 5.48 -9.66
CA GLN A 56 1.92 4.96 -10.99
C GLN A 56 0.45 5.18 -11.40
N ILE A 57 -0.49 4.93 -10.48
CA ILE A 57 -1.92 5.14 -10.74
C ILE A 57 -2.21 6.62 -11.01
N VAL A 58 -1.66 7.53 -10.20
CA VAL A 58 -1.86 8.98 -10.41
C VAL A 58 -1.25 9.43 -11.73
N ASP A 59 -0.04 8.97 -12.06
CA ASP A 59 0.64 9.33 -13.30
C ASP A 59 -0.17 8.84 -14.52
N GLU A 60 -0.74 7.63 -14.48
CA GLU A 60 -1.61 7.10 -15.53
C GLU A 60 -2.87 7.95 -15.73
N GLU A 61 -3.51 8.42 -14.66
CA GLU A 61 -4.69 9.28 -14.78
C GLU A 61 -4.36 10.67 -15.35
N LEU A 62 -3.18 11.21 -15.03
CA LEU A 62 -2.68 12.46 -15.62
C LEU A 62 -2.37 12.31 -17.10
N ASP A 63 -1.78 11.19 -17.51
CA ASP A 63 -1.49 10.88 -18.92
C ASP A 63 -2.79 10.69 -19.72
N ASN A 64 -3.78 10.00 -19.15
CA ASN A 64 -5.11 9.87 -19.74
C ASN A 64 -5.77 11.23 -19.94
N TRP A 65 -5.69 12.11 -18.94
CA TRP A 65 -6.24 13.46 -19.05
C TRP A 65 -5.56 14.27 -20.15
N ALA A 66 -4.23 14.26 -20.20
CA ALA A 66 -3.47 15.00 -21.20
C ALA A 66 -3.73 14.51 -22.62
N THR A 67 -3.98 13.20 -22.80
CA THR A 67 -4.13 12.57 -24.11
C THR A 67 -5.58 12.59 -24.62
N LEU A 68 -6.55 12.35 -23.74
CA LEU A 68 -7.96 12.10 -24.11
C LEU A 68 -8.90 13.25 -23.74
N GLY A 69 -8.52 14.12 -22.82
CA GLY A 69 -9.41 15.17 -22.31
C GLY A 69 -10.72 14.59 -21.75
N VAL A 70 -11.86 15.04 -22.27
CA VAL A 70 -13.19 14.59 -21.83
C VAL A 70 -13.48 13.12 -22.16
N GLU A 71 -12.83 12.56 -23.19
CA GLU A 71 -13.06 11.18 -23.60
C GLU A 71 -12.55 10.15 -22.55
N ALA A 72 -11.66 10.57 -21.65
CA ALA A 72 -11.18 9.75 -20.54
C ALA A 72 -12.31 9.29 -19.59
N HIS A 73 -13.47 9.95 -19.61
CA HIS A 73 -14.64 9.52 -18.85
C HIS A 73 -15.12 8.10 -19.21
N HIS A 74 -14.87 7.64 -20.44
CA HIS A 74 -15.46 6.41 -20.98
C HIS A 74 -14.44 5.43 -21.61
N ALA A 75 -13.19 5.85 -21.85
CA ALA A 75 -12.26 5.12 -22.73
C ALA A 75 -11.04 4.47 -22.02
N THR A 76 -10.95 4.52 -20.69
CA THR A 76 -9.77 4.06 -19.94
C THR A 76 -10.00 2.69 -19.26
N GLY A 77 -8.93 2.06 -18.76
CA GLY A 77 -9.03 0.86 -17.91
C GLY A 77 -9.76 1.10 -16.57
N THR A 78 -9.79 2.36 -16.11
CA THR A 78 -10.55 2.87 -14.97
C THR A 78 -11.42 4.06 -15.41
N PRO A 79 -12.59 3.82 -16.03
CA PRO A 79 -13.46 4.90 -16.49
C PRO A 79 -13.82 5.84 -15.33
N TRP A 80 -13.57 7.13 -15.48
CA TRP A 80 -13.80 8.09 -14.39
C TRP A 80 -15.27 8.13 -13.96
N TYR A 81 -16.17 7.88 -14.91
CA TYR A 81 -17.61 7.86 -14.65
C TYR A 81 -18.01 6.83 -13.59
N SER A 82 -17.40 5.65 -13.60
CA SER A 82 -17.72 4.52 -12.70
C SER A 82 -16.67 4.31 -11.59
N TYR A 83 -15.67 5.18 -11.47
CA TYR A 83 -14.58 5.03 -10.49
C TYR A 83 -15.07 4.86 -9.04
N HIS A 84 -16.14 5.57 -8.68
CA HIS A 84 -16.76 5.51 -7.35
C HIS A 84 -17.45 4.16 -7.06
N GLU A 85 -17.84 3.39 -8.07
CA GLU A 85 -18.41 2.05 -7.92
C GLU A 85 -17.29 1.03 -7.63
N ALA A 86 -16.20 1.07 -8.40
CA ALA A 86 -15.03 0.22 -8.20
C ALA A 86 -14.40 0.40 -6.80
N LEU A 87 -14.37 1.64 -6.29
CA LEU A 87 -13.87 1.92 -4.95
C LEU A 87 -14.81 1.43 -3.83
N ARG A 88 -16.13 1.41 -4.07
CA ARG A 88 -17.11 0.93 -3.08
C ARG A 88 -17.03 -0.58 -2.89
N GLU A 89 -16.82 -1.35 -3.96
CA GLU A 89 -16.75 -2.80 -3.88
C GLU A 89 -15.53 -3.29 -3.06
N MET A 90 -14.39 -2.58 -3.12
CA MET A 90 -13.21 -2.93 -2.31
C MET A 90 -13.43 -2.81 -0.80
N VAL A 91 -14.40 -2.00 -0.36
CA VAL A 91 -14.71 -1.79 1.07
C VAL A 91 -15.65 -2.86 1.63
N LEU A 92 -16.36 -3.60 0.77
CA LEU A 92 -17.41 -4.56 1.18
C LEU A 92 -16.94 -6.01 1.36
N VAL A 93 -15.64 -6.27 1.38
CA VAL A 93 -15.13 -7.61 1.73
C VAL A 93 -15.09 -7.76 3.25
N SER A 94 -16.22 -8.20 3.83
CA SER A 94 -16.36 -8.65 5.23
C SER A 94 -16.26 -10.17 5.34
#